data_AF-A0A349MD78-F1
#
_entry.id   AF-A0A349MD78-F1
#
_cell.length_a   1.000
_cell.length_b   1.000
_cell.length_c   1.000
_cell.angle_alpha   90.00
_cell.angle_beta   90.00
_cell.angle_gamma   90.00
#
_symmetry.space_group_name_H-M   'P 1'
#
loop_
_entity.id
_entity.type
_entity.pdbx_description
1 polymer ?
#
loop_
_entity_poly.entity_id
_entity_poly.type
_entity_poly.pdbx_seq_one_letter_code
_entity_poly.pdbx_strand_id
1 'polypeptide(L)'
;MKKNSILIVGLGIPSELTDVLLREGCDILRSETPLQAALVLLRGDAQAVLTVGDLGEEWTELTEVALAMGKLVAVESMVTVPAMASVPNKGKGNG
;
A
#
# COMPACT_ATOMS: atom_id res chain seq x y z
N MET A 1 -4.03 24.91 -4.03
CA MET A 1 -3.54 23.63 -4.59
C MET A 1 -4.07 22.53 -3.66
N LYS A 2 -4.77 21.50 -4.18
CA LYS A 2 -5.17 20.37 -3.33
C LYS A 2 -3.88 19.68 -2.86
N LYS A 3 -3.69 19.56 -1.55
CA LYS A 3 -2.60 18.73 -0.99
C LYS A 3 -2.81 17.30 -1.49
N ASN A 4 -1.73 16.62 -1.83
CA ASN A 4 -1.79 15.21 -2.21
C ASN A 4 -2.07 14.39 -0.96
N SER A 5 -3.35 14.10 -0.72
CA SER A 5 -3.79 13.31 0.44
C SER A 5 -3.66 11.82 0.14
N ILE A 6 -2.91 11.11 0.98
CA ILE A 6 -2.67 9.68 0.89
C ILE A 6 -3.36 9.00 2.06
N LEU A 7 -4.19 8.00 1.76
CA LEU A 7 -4.85 7.16 2.75
C LEU A 7 -4.02 5.91 2.97
N ILE A 8 -3.58 5.72 4.20
CA ILE A 8 -2.90 4.53 4.67
C ILE A 8 -3.91 3.64 5.39
N VAL A 9 -3.97 2.37 5.01
CA VAL A 9 -4.92 1.39 5.54
C VAL A 9 -4.17 0.19 6.08
N GLY A 10 -4.36 -0.11 7.36
CA GLY A 10 -3.77 -1.26 8.04
C GLY A 10 -2.64 -0.93 9.02
N LEU A 11 -2.19 -1.95 9.75
CA LEU A 11 -1.18 -1.87 10.79
C LEU A 11 0.18 -2.32 10.21
N GLY A 12 1.20 -1.46 10.26
CA GLY A 12 2.57 -1.85 9.93
C GLY A 12 3.30 -1.00 8.89
N ILE A 13 2.78 0.16 8.50
CA ILE A 13 3.52 1.03 7.59
C ILE A 13 4.80 1.53 8.27
N PRO A 14 5.98 1.35 7.64
CA PRO A 14 7.23 1.86 8.17
C PRO A 14 7.15 3.37 8.45
N SER A 15 7.63 3.79 9.62
CA SER A 15 7.74 5.21 9.98
C SER A 15 8.50 6.01 8.92
N GLU A 16 9.51 5.39 8.31
CA GLU A 16 10.35 5.94 7.25
C GLU A 16 9.52 6.34 6.02
N LEU A 17 8.56 5.51 5.61
CA LEU A 17 7.69 5.83 4.49
C LEU A 17 6.75 7.00 4.84
N THR A 18 6.22 7.01 6.07
CA THR A 18 5.41 8.14 6.56
C THR A 18 6.23 9.44 6.54
N ASP A 19 7.47 9.41 7.03
CA ASP A 19 8.34 10.58 7.11
C ASP A 19 8.72 11.13 5.73
N VAL A 20 8.98 10.24 4.75
CA VAL A 20 9.23 10.65 3.36
C VAL A 20 7.99 11.32 2.77
N LEU A 21 6.80 10.74 2.93
CA LEU A 21 5.56 11.31 2.41
C LEU A 21 5.24 12.68 3.02
N LEU A 22 5.47 12.84 4.33
CA LEU A 22 5.33 14.12 5.01
C LEU A 22 6.32 15.17 4.48
N ARG A 23 7.58 14.78 4.24
CA ARG A 23 8.61 15.67 3.66
C ARG A 23 8.27 16.12 2.25
N GLU A 24 7.66 15.26 1.45
CA GLU A 24 7.16 15.58 0.10
C GLU A 24 5.87 16.45 0.15
N GLY A 25 5.36 16.76 1.34
CA GLY A 25 4.18 17.61 1.52
C GLY A 25 2.85 16.88 1.30
N CYS A 26 2.85 15.55 1.34
CA CYS A 26 1.61 14.77 1.32
C CYS A 26 0.87 14.90 2.66
N ASP A 27 -0.46 14.92 2.59
CA ASP A 27 -1.31 14.85 3.77
C ASP A 27 -1.65 13.39 4.04
N ILE A 28 -1.53 12.92 5.28
CA ILE A 28 -1.65 11.50 5.59
C ILE A 28 -2.93 11.25 6.38
N LEU A 29 -3.83 10.46 5.80
CA LEU A 29 -5.01 9.92 6.45
C LEU A 29 -4.71 8.47 6.84
N ARG A 30 -5.19 8.03 8.01
CA ARG A 30 -5.03 6.65 8.46
C ARG A 30 -6.37 6.01 8.75
N SER A 31 -6.50 4.74 8.39
CA SER A 31 -7.64 3.90 8.72
C SER A 31 -7.16 2.54 9.17
N GLU A 32 -7.76 2.02 10.24
CA GLU A 32 -7.36 0.73 10.81
C GLU A 32 -8.10 -0.43 10.14
N THR A 33 -9.22 -0.16 9.48
CA THR A 33 -10.05 -1.16 8.80
C THR A 33 -10.34 -0.79 7.34
N PRO A 34 -10.56 -1.80 6.46
CA PRO A 34 -10.97 -1.56 5.08
C PRO A 34 -12.26 -0.75 4.95
N LEU A 35 -13.24 -0.98 5.83
CA LEU A 35 -14.50 -0.26 5.84
C LEU A 35 -14.32 1.24 6.11
N GLN A 36 -13.49 1.61 7.09
CA GLN A 36 -13.17 3.01 7.36
C GLN A 36 -12.48 3.66 6.16
N ALA A 37 -11.56 2.94 5.52
CA ALA A 37 -10.86 3.43 4.34
C ALA A 37 -11.80 3.67 3.16
N ALA A 38 -12.75 2.76 2.92
CA ALA A 38 -13.77 2.92 1.88
C ALA A 38 -14.60 4.20 2.10
N LEU A 39 -14.98 4.50 3.35
CA LEU A 39 -15.71 5.73 3.67
C LEU A 39 -14.89 7.00 3.37
N VAL A 40 -13.59 7.00 3.67
CA VAL A 40 -12.68 8.11 3.35
C VAL A 40 -12.53 8.29 1.83
N LEU A 41 -12.45 7.19 1.09
CA LEU A 41 -12.40 7.21 -0.37
C LEU A 41 -13.67 7.79 -1.00
N LEU A 42 -14.84 7.36 -0.52
CA LEU A 42 -16.14 7.82 -0.98
C LEU A 42 -16.36 9.32 -0.73
N ARG A 43 -15.81 9.87 0.36
CA ARG A 43 -15.84 11.31 0.64
C ARG A 43 -14.92 12.12 -0.28
N GLY A 44 -13.99 11.46 -0.97
CA GLY A 44 -13.03 12.11 -1.85
C GLY A 44 -11.87 12.78 -1.11
N ASP A 45 -11.67 12.42 0.16
CA ASP A 45 -10.64 13.00 1.04
C ASP A 45 -9.23 12.49 0.70
N ALA A 46 -9.13 11.39 -0.05
CA ALA A 46 -7.88 10.77 -0.48
C ALA A 46 -7.73 10.66 -2.00
N GLN A 47 -6.50 10.81 -2.49
CA GLN A 47 -6.13 10.67 -3.90
C GLN A 47 -5.40 9.35 -4.19
N ALA A 48 -4.72 8.79 -3.20
CA ALA A 48 -4.04 7.49 -3.28
C ALA A 48 -4.33 6.67 -2.03
N VAL A 49 -4.27 5.34 -2.17
CA VAL A 49 -4.49 4.37 -1.10
C VAL A 49 -3.26 3.48 -1.00
N LEU A 50 -2.72 3.35 0.20
CA LEU A 50 -1.65 2.41 0.53
C LEU A 50 -2.21 1.40 1.52
N THR A 51 -2.32 0.15 1.09
CA THR A 51 -2.84 -0.96 1.91
C THR A 51 -1.68 -1.82 2.38
N VAL A 52 -1.64 -2.10 3.69
CA VAL A 52 -0.61 -2.92 4.33
C VAL A 52 -1.26 -3.94 5.25
N GLY A 53 -1.15 -5.21 4.92
CA GLY A 53 -1.78 -6.29 5.69
C GLY A 53 -1.90 -7.61 4.95
N ASP A 54 -2.50 -8.58 5.64
CA ASP A 54 -2.87 -9.88 5.05
C ASP A 54 -4.07 -9.67 4.12
N LEU A 55 -3.95 -10.09 2.86
CA LEU A 55 -4.89 -9.77 1.78
C LEU A 55 -6.12 -10.68 1.83
N GLY A 56 -6.93 -10.52 2.87
CA GLY A 56 -8.27 -11.10 2.94
C GLY A 56 -9.23 -10.53 1.90
N GLU A 57 -10.42 -11.12 1.79
CA GLU A 57 -11.47 -10.75 0.82
C GLU A 57 -11.83 -9.25 0.91
N GLU A 58 -11.97 -8.73 2.14
CA GLU A 58 -12.30 -7.32 2.43
C GLU A 58 -11.26 -6.31 1.90
N TRP A 59 -9.98 -6.71 1.83
CA TRP A 59 -8.89 -5.87 1.29
C TRP A 59 -8.88 -5.87 -0.24
N THR A 60 -9.29 -6.98 -0.84
CA THR A 60 -9.47 -7.10 -2.28
C THR A 60 -10.62 -6.20 -2.74
N GLU A 61 -11.76 -6.25 -2.05
CA GLU A 61 -12.91 -5.38 -2.35
C GLU A 61 -12.55 -3.89 -2.23
N LEU A 62 -11.82 -3.49 -1.18
CA LEU A 62 -11.33 -2.12 -1.03
C LEU A 62 -10.44 -1.70 -2.21
N THR A 63 -9.53 -2.58 -2.63
CA THR A 63 -8.61 -2.33 -3.74
C THR A 63 -9.37 -2.14 -5.05
N GLU A 64 -10.35 -3.01 -5.33
CA GLU A 64 -11.21 -2.90 -6.52
C GLU A 64 -12.01 -1.60 -6.52
N VAL A 65 -12.60 -1.21 -5.39
CA VAL A 65 -13.32 0.07 -5.25
C VAL A 65 -12.38 1.25 -5.50
N ALA A 66 -11.19 1.26 -4.90
CA ALA A 66 -10.22 2.33 -5.08
C ALA A 66 -9.77 2.45 -6.55
N LEU A 67 -9.53 1.32 -7.23
CA LEU A 67 -9.19 1.28 -8.66
C LEU A 67 -10.34 1.77 -9.53
N ALA A 68 -11.58 1.35 -9.26
CA ALA A 68 -12.77 1.80 -9.98
C ALA A 68 -12.99 3.32 -9.83
N MET A 69 -12.59 3.90 -8.69
CA MET A 69 -12.60 5.34 -8.45
C MET A 69 -11.40 6.09 -9.07
N GLY A 70 -10.54 5.41 -9.82
CA GLY A 70 -9.36 5.98 -10.47
C GLY A 70 -8.26 6.40 -9.50
N LYS A 71 -8.21 5.81 -8.31
CA LYS A 71 -7.19 6.09 -7.29
C LYS A 71 -5.96 5.25 -7.55
N LEU A 72 -4.79 5.80 -7.24
CA LEU A 72 -3.56 5.02 -7.19
C LEU A 72 -3.59 4.11 -5.96
N VAL A 73 -3.47 2.80 -6.17
CA VAL A 73 -3.45 1.81 -5.09
C VAL A 73 -2.10 1.12 -5.05
N ALA A 74 -1.45 1.13 -3.89
CA ALA A 74 -0.27 0.35 -3.59
C ALA A 74 -0.63 -0.68 -2.52
N VAL A 75 -0.24 -1.93 -2.75
CA VAL A 75 -0.50 -3.06 -1.86
C VAL A 75 0.84 -3.60 -1.42
N GLU A 76 1.18 -3.44 -0.15
CA GLU A 76 2.39 -4.02 0.45
C GLU A 76 1.99 -5.20 1.33
N SER A 77 2.44 -6.40 0.97
CA SER A 77 2.22 -7.61 1.77
C SER A 77 3.33 -7.73 2.80
N MET A 78 2.98 -7.83 4.08
CA MET A 78 3.93 -8.17 5.15
C MET A 78 4.32 -9.66 5.17
N VAL A 79 4.05 -10.43 4.10
CA VAL A 79 4.73 -11.70 3.91
C VAL A 79 6.19 -11.37 3.66
N THR A 80 6.96 -11.35 4.75
CA THR A 80 8.42 -11.50 4.71
C THR A 80 8.69 -12.73 3.86
N VAL A 81 9.03 -12.52 2.59
CA VAL A 81 9.88 -13.48 1.89
C VAL A 81 11.15 -13.51 2.74
N PRO A 82 11.51 -14.63 3.37
CA PRO A 82 12.78 -14.70 4.07
C PRO A 82 13.85 -14.35 3.03
N ALA A 83 14.64 -13.32 3.32
CA ALA A 83 15.84 -13.07 2.57
C ALA A 83 16.64 -14.39 2.49
N MET A 84 17.06 -14.75 1.28
CA MET A 84 17.92 -15.89 0.93
C MET A 84 17.26 -17.28 0.83
N ALA A 85 16.43 -17.47 -0.19
CA ALA A 85 16.51 -18.72 -0.95
C ALA A 85 17.67 -18.60 -1.95
N SER A 86 18.88 -18.82 -1.44
CA SER A 86 20.08 -19.32 -2.13
C SER A 86 20.03 -19.36 -3.67
N VAL A 87 20.82 -18.49 -4.29
CA VAL A 87 21.26 -18.60 -5.68
C VAL A 87 22.03 -19.92 -5.85
N PRO A 88 21.58 -20.91 -6.64
CA PRO A 88 22.45 -21.95 -7.12
C PRO A 88 23.19 -21.40 -8.33
N ASN A 89 24.45 -21.05 -8.08
CA ASN A 89 25.61 -21.24 -8.95
C ASN A 89 25.36 -21.22 -10.47
N LYS A 90 25.69 -20.06 -11.06
CA LYS A 90 26.62 -19.90 -12.20
C LYS A 90 26.93 -21.16 -13.03
N GLY A 91 26.59 -21.10 -14.32
CA GLY A 91 27.44 -21.71 -15.36
C GLY A 91 26.77 -22.74 -16.25
N LYS A 92 26.10 -22.27 -17.30
CA LYS A 92 25.93 -23.01 -18.55
C LYS A 92 27.29 -23.06 -19.25
N GLY A 93 27.84 -24.26 -19.45
CA GLY A 93 29.06 -24.48 -20.23
C GLY A 93 29.00 -25.84 -20.92
N ASN A 94 28.67 -25.84 -22.21
CA ASN A 94 28.96 -26.95 -23.10
C ASN A 94 30.48 -27.04 -23.29
N GLY A 95 31.05 -28.22 -23.11
CA GLY A 95 32.45 -28.55 -23.39
C GLY A 95 32.68 -30.04 -23.18
#